data_AF-R7K8L6-F1
#
_entry.id   AF-R7K8L6-F1
#
_cell.length_a   1.000
_cell.length_b   1.000
_cell.length_c   1.000
_cell.angle_alpha   90.00
_cell.angle_beta   90.00
_cell.angle_gamma   90.00
#
_symmetry.space_group_name_H-M   'P 1'
#
loop_
_entity.id
_entity.type
_entity.pdbx_description
1 polymer ?
#
loop_
_entity_poly.entity_id
_entity_poly.type
_entity_poly.pdbx_seq_one_letter_code
_entity_poly.pdbx_strand_id
1 'polypeptide(L)'
;MEEIQSEAREAFITTVEDMANSIIVLQSKKIRSLLRCIAYYDELRTVVDRARAGFDFNTVASEALVRTQSGWTFKMPSQNKNAIALVLALFIEVDTGKLDFVDFVSQFFPSRDVAKSFSTFCEVVIKPFKFAFLTMLDELGLENPEQVAQREREIDFVSGGLAKQTAYYVAKMRETVKLSKYSDETKLELICMLDGLDSALMACDSLMIKAVWLGVSFRLKAYNLCEREIQEVQKLIKMFLLTDKS
;
A
#
# COMPACT_ATOMS: atom_id res chain seq x y z
N MET A 1 -22.60 -1.21 -17.30
CA MET A 1 -21.83 -0.41 -16.34
C MET A 1 -22.60 -0.22 -15.04
N GLU A 2 -23.86 0.23 -15.06
CA GLU A 2 -24.67 0.36 -13.83
C GLU A 2 -24.82 -0.95 -13.03
N GLU A 3 -25.02 -2.10 -13.68
CA GLU A 3 -25.14 -3.40 -12.98
C GLU A 3 -23.84 -3.88 -12.29
N ILE A 4 -22.66 -3.58 -12.87
CA ILE A 4 -21.36 -4.05 -12.34
C ILE A 4 -20.96 -3.22 -11.11
N GLN A 5 -21.20 -1.90 -11.17
CA GLN A 5 -21.01 -1.02 -10.02
C GLN A 5 -21.91 -1.39 -8.83
N SER A 6 -23.12 -1.94 -9.10
CA SER A 6 -24.02 -2.44 -8.06
C SER A 6 -23.44 -3.65 -7.34
N GLU A 7 -22.90 -4.63 -8.08
CA GLU A 7 -22.36 -5.87 -7.49
C GLU A 7 -21.12 -5.59 -6.62
N ALA A 8 -20.14 -4.86 -7.15
CA ALA A 8 -18.91 -4.53 -6.41
C ALA A 8 -19.21 -3.72 -5.13
N ARG A 9 -20.16 -2.78 -5.22
CA ARG A 9 -20.66 -2.00 -4.08
C ARG A 9 -21.32 -2.88 -3.04
N GLU A 10 -22.24 -3.75 -3.44
CA GLU A 10 -22.94 -4.65 -2.53
C GLU A 10 -21.98 -5.63 -1.85
N ALA A 11 -21.03 -6.20 -2.59
CA ALA A 11 -20.00 -7.09 -2.06
C ALA A 11 -19.12 -6.37 -1.03
N PHE A 12 -18.69 -5.14 -1.31
CA PHE A 12 -17.92 -4.32 -0.37
C PHE A 12 -18.73 -4.02 0.90
N ILE A 13 -19.97 -3.52 0.76
CA ILE A 13 -20.84 -3.20 1.91
C ILE A 13 -21.04 -4.42 2.78
N THR A 14 -21.41 -5.55 2.17
CA THR A 14 -21.65 -6.81 2.87
C THR A 14 -20.41 -7.25 3.64
N THR A 15 -19.23 -7.18 3.02
CA THR A 15 -17.99 -7.63 3.65
C THR A 15 -17.55 -6.72 4.80
N VAL A 16 -17.71 -5.39 4.65
CA VAL A 16 -17.41 -4.43 5.71
C VAL A 16 -18.41 -4.54 6.88
N GLU A 17 -19.69 -4.77 6.60
CA GLU A 17 -20.70 -4.93 7.64
C GLU A 17 -20.55 -6.26 8.38
N ASP A 18 -20.21 -7.35 7.67
CA ASP A 18 -19.86 -8.64 8.29
C ASP A 18 -18.62 -8.51 9.20
N MET A 19 -17.65 -7.66 8.84
CA MET A 19 -16.53 -7.32 9.74
C MET A 19 -17.03 -6.59 10.99
N ALA A 20 -17.78 -5.51 10.82
CA ALA A 20 -18.26 -4.64 11.90
C ALA A 20 -19.20 -5.37 12.89
N ASN A 21 -20.00 -6.30 12.39
CA ASN A 21 -20.97 -7.08 13.19
C ASN A 21 -20.39 -8.36 13.81
N SER A 22 -19.10 -8.64 13.62
CA SER A 22 -18.45 -9.82 14.18
C SER A 22 -17.70 -9.52 15.48
N ILE A 23 -17.03 -10.53 16.05
CA ILE A 23 -16.27 -10.39 17.31
C ILE A 23 -14.79 -10.14 17.04
N ILE A 24 -14.10 -9.50 18.00
CA ILE A 24 -12.70 -9.07 17.87
C ILE A 24 -11.73 -10.21 17.49
N VAL A 25 -11.97 -11.44 17.99
CA VAL A 25 -11.10 -12.60 17.75
C VAL A 25 -11.14 -13.07 16.28
N LEU A 26 -12.21 -12.75 15.54
CA LEU A 26 -12.36 -13.13 14.14
C LEU A 26 -11.78 -12.11 13.15
N GLN A 27 -11.27 -10.97 13.64
CA GLN A 27 -10.98 -9.81 12.80
C GLN A 27 -9.84 -10.06 11.81
N SER A 28 -8.82 -10.84 12.14
CA SER A 28 -7.78 -11.20 11.16
C SER A 28 -8.36 -11.93 9.95
N LYS A 29 -9.39 -12.77 10.14
CA LYS A 29 -10.10 -13.44 9.04
C LYS A 29 -10.99 -12.47 8.26
N LYS A 30 -11.70 -11.57 8.96
CA LYS A 30 -12.60 -10.59 8.33
C LYS A 30 -11.83 -9.55 7.52
N ILE A 31 -10.71 -9.06 8.05
CA ILE A 31 -9.78 -8.15 7.37
C ILE A 31 -9.26 -8.80 6.09
N ARG A 32 -8.79 -10.04 6.16
CA ARG A 32 -8.37 -10.80 4.98
C ARG A 32 -9.47 -10.92 3.93
N SER A 33 -10.70 -11.14 4.36
CA SER A 33 -11.87 -11.26 3.46
C SER A 33 -12.18 -9.93 2.76
N LEU A 34 -12.11 -8.81 3.49
CA LEU A 34 -12.26 -7.48 2.94
C LEU A 34 -11.16 -7.14 1.93
N LEU A 35 -9.90 -7.39 2.27
CA LEU A 35 -8.77 -7.16 1.37
C LEU A 35 -8.90 -7.98 0.08
N ARG A 36 -9.39 -9.23 0.17
CA ARG A 36 -9.69 -10.06 -1.02
C ARG A 36 -10.84 -9.52 -1.85
N CYS A 37 -11.92 -9.07 -1.21
CA CYS A 37 -13.06 -8.46 -1.90
C CYS A 37 -12.60 -7.23 -2.70
N ILE A 38 -11.81 -6.35 -2.07
CA ILE A 38 -11.26 -5.15 -2.72
C ILE A 38 -10.35 -5.53 -3.89
N ALA A 39 -9.48 -6.53 -3.73
CA ALA A 39 -8.57 -6.98 -4.79
C ALA A 39 -9.29 -7.68 -5.97
N TYR A 40 -10.52 -8.16 -5.76
CA TYR A 40 -11.26 -8.91 -6.77
C TYR A 40 -11.93 -7.99 -7.80
N TYR A 41 -12.48 -6.84 -7.37
CA TYR A 41 -13.23 -5.94 -8.24
C TYR A 41 -12.39 -4.74 -8.72
N ASP A 42 -12.33 -4.51 -10.03
CA ASP A 42 -11.54 -3.45 -10.68
C ASP A 42 -11.87 -2.05 -10.16
N GLU A 43 -13.16 -1.77 -9.95
CA GLU A 43 -13.65 -0.48 -9.47
C GLU A 43 -13.19 -0.21 -8.03
N LEU A 44 -13.21 -1.24 -7.17
CA LEU A 44 -12.72 -1.13 -5.80
C LEU A 44 -11.19 -0.92 -5.77
N ARG A 45 -10.44 -1.64 -6.61
CA ARG A 45 -8.99 -1.42 -6.80
C ARG A 45 -8.72 0.02 -7.25
N THR A 46 -9.53 0.55 -8.17
CA THR A 46 -9.39 1.94 -8.64
C THR A 46 -9.61 2.96 -7.51
N VAL A 47 -10.54 2.71 -6.58
CA VAL A 47 -10.69 3.56 -5.36
C VAL A 47 -9.43 3.50 -4.50
N VAL A 48 -8.84 2.32 -4.33
CA VAL A 48 -7.58 2.16 -3.58
C VAL A 48 -6.45 2.94 -4.22
N ASP A 49 -6.30 2.85 -5.55
CA ASP A 49 -5.24 3.56 -6.28
C ASP A 49 -5.36 5.08 -6.10
N ARG A 50 -6.59 5.61 -6.18
CA ARG A 50 -6.87 7.02 -5.90
C ARG A 50 -6.59 7.42 -4.47
N ALA A 51 -6.94 6.55 -3.53
CA ALA A 51 -6.70 6.82 -2.11
C ALA A 51 -5.19 6.88 -1.81
N ARG A 52 -4.40 6.06 -2.50
CA ARG A 52 -2.93 5.98 -2.33
C ARG A 52 -2.15 7.04 -3.10
N ALA A 53 -2.75 7.66 -4.12
CA ALA A 53 -2.11 8.70 -4.92
C ALA A 53 -1.67 9.89 -4.05
N GLY A 54 -0.35 10.07 -3.92
CA GLY A 54 0.25 11.13 -3.10
C GLY A 54 0.06 10.93 -1.59
N PHE A 55 -0.24 9.72 -1.13
CA PHE A 55 -0.39 9.40 0.28
C PHE A 55 0.97 9.20 0.96
N ASP A 56 1.27 10.03 1.96
CA ASP A 56 2.42 9.85 2.86
C ASP A 56 1.97 9.18 4.17
N PHE A 57 2.23 7.87 4.26
CA PHE A 57 1.86 7.08 5.43
C PHE A 57 2.47 7.62 6.72
N ASN A 58 3.73 8.06 6.72
CA ASN A 58 4.39 8.47 7.96
C ASN A 58 3.74 9.74 8.53
N THR A 59 3.48 10.71 7.65
CA THR A 59 2.81 11.95 8.03
C THR A 59 1.39 11.67 8.52
N VAL A 60 0.58 10.96 7.73
CA VAL A 60 -0.84 10.72 8.08
C VAL A 60 -0.99 9.82 9.31
N ALA A 61 -0.17 8.78 9.47
CA ALA A 61 -0.22 7.93 10.65
C ALA A 61 0.19 8.70 11.92
N SER A 62 1.16 9.61 11.82
CA SER A 62 1.56 10.45 12.96
C SER A 62 0.45 11.42 13.39
N GLU A 63 -0.31 11.97 12.43
CA GLU A 63 -1.45 12.86 12.70
C GLU A 63 -2.66 12.09 13.25
N ALA A 64 -2.83 10.83 12.84
CA ALA A 64 -3.89 9.96 13.33
C ALA A 64 -3.64 9.51 14.79
N LEU A 65 -2.39 9.45 15.23
CA LEU A 65 -2.02 9.10 16.61
C LEU A 65 -1.91 10.37 17.45
N VAL A 66 -2.95 10.67 18.21
CA VAL A 66 -3.01 11.88 19.05
C VAL A 66 -2.69 11.53 20.50
N ARG A 67 -1.71 12.23 21.08
CA ARG A 67 -1.41 12.12 22.52
C ARG A 67 -2.40 12.97 23.32
N THR A 68 -3.08 12.33 24.26
CA THR A 68 -4.02 12.94 25.20
C THR A 68 -3.49 12.82 26.64
N GLN A 69 -4.16 13.49 27.59
CA GLN A 69 -3.82 13.37 29.02
C GLN A 69 -3.95 11.93 29.55
N SER A 70 -4.81 11.12 28.92
CA SER A 70 -5.11 9.73 29.28
C SER A 70 -4.36 8.67 28.47
N GLY A 71 -3.46 9.07 27.55
CA GLY A 71 -2.71 8.14 26.70
C GLY A 71 -2.77 8.50 25.22
N TRP A 72 -2.66 7.51 24.34
CA TRP A 72 -2.77 7.70 22.89
C TRP A 72 -4.18 7.38 22.41
N THR A 73 -4.70 8.19 21.50
CA THR A 73 -5.99 7.97 20.84
C THR A 73 -5.82 7.96 19.35
N PHE A 74 -6.60 7.15 18.66
CA PHE A 74 -6.62 7.12 17.20
C PHE A 74 -7.72 8.03 16.64
N LYS A 75 -7.36 8.95 15.76
CA LYS A 75 -8.26 9.87 15.08
C LYS A 75 -8.22 9.63 13.57
N MET A 76 -9.38 9.45 12.96
CA MET A 76 -9.47 9.29 11.51
C MET A 76 -9.06 10.59 10.78
N PRO A 77 -8.30 10.48 9.68
CA PRO A 77 -8.06 11.60 8.78
C PRO A 77 -9.37 12.20 8.23
N SER A 78 -9.39 13.52 8.01
CA SER A 78 -10.58 14.21 7.48
C SER A 78 -10.78 14.03 5.98
N GLN A 79 -9.71 13.75 5.23
CA GLN A 79 -9.79 13.51 3.79
C GLN A 79 -10.09 12.04 3.50
N ASN A 80 -11.10 11.77 2.67
CA ASN A 80 -11.53 10.42 2.29
C ASN A 80 -10.36 9.55 1.80
N LYS A 81 -9.52 10.08 0.91
CA LYS A 81 -8.34 9.37 0.40
C LYS A 81 -7.38 8.93 1.51
N ASN A 82 -7.10 9.80 2.47
CA ASN A 82 -6.16 9.54 3.57
C ASN A 82 -6.77 8.55 4.57
N ALA A 83 -8.08 8.66 4.83
CA ALA A 83 -8.82 7.73 5.68
C ALA A 83 -8.78 6.30 5.10
N ILE A 84 -9.06 6.15 3.80
CA ILE A 84 -9.01 4.86 3.11
C ILE A 84 -7.60 4.30 3.12
N ALA A 85 -6.60 5.08 2.69
CA ALA A 85 -5.22 4.61 2.60
C ALA A 85 -4.63 4.22 3.96
N LEU A 86 -4.92 4.98 5.02
CA LEU A 86 -4.47 4.67 6.38
C LEU A 86 -5.08 3.35 6.88
N VAL A 87 -6.39 3.17 6.73
CA VAL A 87 -7.08 1.96 7.22
C VAL A 87 -6.66 0.72 6.44
N LEU A 88 -6.47 0.82 5.12
CA LEU A 88 -5.96 -0.29 4.32
C LEU A 88 -4.52 -0.65 4.70
N ALA A 89 -3.66 0.34 4.95
CA ALA A 89 -2.31 0.09 5.43
C ALA A 89 -2.31 -0.62 6.79
N LEU A 90 -3.16 -0.19 7.74
CA LEU A 90 -3.37 -0.87 9.01
C LEU A 90 -3.80 -2.33 8.80
N PHE A 91 -4.79 -2.57 7.93
CA PHE A 91 -5.30 -3.90 7.63
C PHE A 91 -4.26 -4.82 7.00
N ILE A 92 -3.38 -4.29 6.15
CA ILE A 92 -2.27 -5.05 5.59
C ILE A 92 -1.26 -5.45 6.69
N GLU A 93 -0.94 -4.55 7.61
CA GLU A 93 -0.06 -4.86 8.74
C GLU A 93 -0.67 -5.93 9.67
N VAL A 94 -1.99 -5.93 9.84
CA VAL A 94 -2.72 -7.01 10.55
C VAL A 94 -2.71 -8.32 9.76
N ASP A 95 -3.02 -8.29 8.47
CA ASP A 95 -3.10 -9.49 7.62
C ASP A 95 -1.76 -10.22 7.48
N THR A 96 -0.66 -9.44 7.49
CA THR A 96 0.73 -9.93 7.45
C THR A 96 1.27 -10.33 8.82
N GLY A 97 0.51 -10.13 9.91
CA GLY A 97 0.89 -10.49 11.27
C GLY A 97 1.94 -9.56 11.90
N LYS A 98 2.22 -8.40 11.30
CA LYS A 98 3.14 -7.40 11.87
C LYS A 98 2.48 -6.56 12.97
N LEU A 99 1.16 -6.45 12.94
CA LEU A 99 0.35 -5.78 13.96
C LEU A 99 -0.65 -6.77 14.56
N ASP A 100 -0.62 -6.94 15.88
CA ASP A 100 -1.68 -7.66 16.58
C ASP A 100 -2.93 -6.78 16.69
N PHE A 101 -4.06 -7.26 16.17
CA PHE A 101 -5.29 -6.49 16.11
C PHE A 101 -5.92 -6.26 17.48
N VAL A 102 -5.85 -7.25 18.38
CA VAL A 102 -6.45 -7.17 19.72
C VAL A 102 -5.68 -6.15 20.56
N ASP A 103 -4.34 -6.19 20.49
CA ASP A 103 -3.47 -5.23 21.15
C ASP A 103 -3.69 -3.82 20.60
N PHE A 104 -3.77 -3.66 19.27
CA PHE A 104 -4.06 -2.38 18.63
C PHE A 104 -5.37 -1.77 19.14
N VAL A 105 -6.47 -2.53 19.10
CA VAL A 105 -7.78 -2.05 19.55
C VAL A 105 -7.76 -1.72 21.04
N SER A 106 -7.13 -2.56 21.86
CA SER A 106 -7.05 -2.36 23.31
C SER A 106 -6.23 -1.13 23.69
N GLN A 107 -5.17 -0.85 22.92
CA GLN A 107 -4.28 0.29 23.14
C GLN A 107 -4.92 1.62 22.76
N PHE A 108 -5.56 1.70 21.59
CA PHE A 108 -6.04 2.97 21.03
C PHE A 108 -7.52 3.26 21.27
N PHE A 109 -8.29 2.24 21.68
CA PHE A 109 -9.72 2.35 22.00
C PHE A 109 -10.01 1.71 23.37
N PRO A 110 -9.31 2.10 24.45
CA PRO A 110 -9.38 1.41 25.72
C PRO A 110 -10.77 1.50 26.36
N SER A 111 -11.27 0.34 26.80
CA SER A 111 -12.51 0.19 27.58
C SER A 111 -12.33 -0.96 28.57
N ARG A 112 -13.14 -0.98 29.64
CA ARG A 112 -13.18 -2.09 30.60
C ARG A 112 -13.69 -3.40 29.99
N ASP A 113 -14.43 -3.29 28.89
CA ASP A 113 -14.97 -4.40 28.12
C ASP A 113 -14.37 -4.39 26.72
N VAL A 114 -13.73 -5.50 26.35
CA VAL A 114 -13.08 -5.72 25.05
C VAL A 114 -14.09 -5.60 23.91
N ALA A 115 -15.33 -6.08 24.11
CA ALA A 115 -16.38 -5.94 23.10
C ALA A 115 -16.71 -4.46 22.85
N LYS A 116 -16.68 -3.63 23.91
CA LYS A 116 -16.87 -2.18 23.80
C LYS A 116 -15.66 -1.46 23.18
N SER A 117 -14.43 -1.91 23.44
CA SER A 117 -13.23 -1.40 22.72
C SER A 117 -13.38 -1.63 21.21
N PHE A 118 -13.78 -2.84 20.83
CA PHE A 118 -14.02 -3.20 19.44
C PHE A 118 -15.19 -2.42 18.82
N SER A 119 -16.32 -2.29 19.51
CA SER A 119 -17.45 -1.47 19.05
C SER A 119 -17.05 -0.01 18.82
N THR A 120 -16.20 0.54 19.70
CA THR A 120 -15.66 1.90 19.54
C THR A 120 -14.76 2.00 18.30
N PHE A 121 -13.89 1.02 18.07
CA PHE A 121 -13.10 0.92 16.84
C PHE A 121 -13.99 0.87 15.59
N CYS A 122 -15.09 0.09 15.60
CA CYS A 122 -16.03 0.05 14.48
C CYS A 122 -16.67 1.42 14.19
N GLU A 123 -17.12 2.13 15.22
CA GLU A 123 -17.73 3.45 15.06
C GLU A 123 -16.73 4.53 14.63
N VAL A 124 -15.51 4.52 15.18
CA VAL A 124 -14.51 5.55 14.93
C VAL A 124 -13.71 5.30 13.66
N VAL A 125 -13.52 4.04 13.25
CA VAL A 125 -12.64 3.67 12.13
C VAL A 125 -13.41 3.03 10.99
N ILE A 126 -14.11 1.92 11.25
CA ILE A 126 -14.74 1.11 10.18
C ILE A 126 -15.85 1.87 9.47
N LYS A 127 -16.71 2.56 10.23
CA LYS A 127 -17.83 3.30 9.67
C LYS A 127 -17.39 4.51 8.84
N PRO A 128 -16.46 5.38 9.30
CA PRO A 128 -15.86 6.42 8.46
C PRO A 128 -15.11 5.86 7.24
N PHE A 129 -14.39 4.75 7.39
CA PHE A 129 -13.75 4.06 6.28
C PHE A 129 -14.76 3.64 5.21
N LYS A 130 -15.86 2.97 5.61
CA LYS A 130 -16.94 2.57 4.70
C LYS A 130 -17.50 3.77 3.95
N PHE A 131 -17.81 4.85 4.67
CA PHE A 131 -18.37 6.06 4.09
C PHE A 131 -17.42 6.73 3.08
N ALA A 132 -16.14 6.90 3.46
CA ALA A 132 -15.12 7.46 2.59
C ALA A 132 -14.94 6.63 1.31
N PHE A 133 -14.90 5.31 1.45
CA PHE A 133 -14.73 4.38 0.33
C PHE A 133 -15.90 4.46 -0.66
N LEU A 134 -17.14 4.41 -0.14
CA LEU A 134 -18.34 4.52 -0.97
C LEU A 134 -18.45 5.88 -1.65
N THR A 135 -18.04 6.96 -0.98
CA THR A 135 -18.01 8.30 -1.57
C THR A 135 -17.08 8.34 -2.78
N MET A 136 -15.86 7.83 -2.64
CA MET A 136 -14.90 7.77 -3.76
C MET A 136 -15.30 6.79 -4.86
N LEU A 137 -16.04 5.73 -4.52
CA LEU A 137 -16.63 4.80 -5.48
C LEU A 137 -17.77 5.47 -6.28
N ASP A 138 -18.58 6.30 -5.64
CA ASP A 138 -19.63 7.07 -6.32
C ASP A 138 -19.01 8.15 -7.24
N GLU A 139 -17.92 8.79 -6.81
CA GLU A 139 -17.16 9.75 -7.63
C GLU A 139 -16.61 9.13 -8.93
N LEU A 140 -16.26 7.83 -8.92
CA LEU A 140 -15.82 7.12 -10.14
C LEU A 140 -16.90 7.11 -11.23
N GLY A 141 -18.16 6.89 -10.84
CA GLY A 141 -19.28 6.82 -11.78
C GLY A 141 -19.71 8.18 -12.34
N LEU A 142 -19.20 9.28 -11.78
CA LEU A 142 -19.52 10.66 -12.17
C LEU A 142 -18.46 11.31 -13.04
N GLU A 143 -17.35 10.61 -13.35
CA GLU A 143 -16.25 11.19 -14.09
C GLU A 143 -16.49 11.23 -15.59
N ASN A 144 -16.20 12.40 -16.18
CA ASN A 144 -16.19 12.57 -17.62
C ASN A 144 -14.99 11.77 -18.21
N PRO A 145 -15.18 11.03 -19.33
CA PRO A 145 -14.12 10.32 -20.05
C PRO A 145 -12.82 11.11 -20.27
N GLU A 146 -12.90 12.43 -20.46
CA GLU A 146 -11.72 13.29 -20.62
C GLU A 146 -10.86 13.37 -19.35
N GLN A 147 -11.48 13.34 -18.16
CA GLN A 147 -10.79 13.37 -16.87
C GLN A 147 -10.10 12.03 -16.57
N VAL A 148 -10.73 10.92 -16.98
CA VAL A 148 -10.15 9.57 -16.87
C VAL A 148 -8.91 9.48 -17.77
N ALA A 149 -9.04 9.84 -19.05
CA ALA A 149 -7.93 9.81 -20.00
C ALA A 149 -6.78 10.74 -19.60
N GLN A 150 -7.08 11.92 -19.02
CA GLN A 150 -6.05 12.83 -18.53
C GLN A 150 -5.26 12.21 -17.35
N ARG A 151 -5.95 11.54 -16.42
CA ARG A 151 -5.29 10.86 -15.30
C ARG A 151 -4.48 9.67 -15.73
N GLU A 152 -4.96 8.86 -16.67
CA GLU A 152 -4.19 7.74 -17.21
C GLU A 152 -2.90 8.24 -17.86
N ARG A 153 -2.96 9.34 -18.61
CA ARG A 153 -1.78 10.01 -19.16
C ARG A 153 -0.83 10.54 -18.09
N GLU A 154 -1.35 11.11 -17.00
CA GLU A 154 -0.53 11.58 -15.88
C GLU A 154 0.15 10.42 -15.13
N ILE A 155 -0.56 9.32 -14.93
CA ILE A 155 -0.01 8.10 -14.30
C ILE A 155 1.08 7.50 -15.19
N ASP A 156 0.85 7.39 -16.50
CA ASP A 156 1.84 6.88 -17.46
C ASP A 156 3.07 7.80 -17.57
N PHE A 157 2.87 9.11 -17.47
CA PHE A 157 3.97 10.07 -17.47
C PHE A 157 4.83 9.93 -16.20
N VAL A 158 4.19 9.77 -15.03
CA VAL A 158 4.87 9.58 -13.75
C VAL A 158 5.60 8.23 -13.72
N SER A 159 4.96 7.14 -14.13
CA SER A 159 5.57 5.80 -14.17
C SER A 159 6.75 5.76 -15.14
N GLY A 160 6.63 6.36 -16.32
CA GLY A 160 7.73 6.51 -17.28
C GLY A 160 8.89 7.36 -16.75
N GLY A 161 8.60 8.41 -15.97
CA GLY A 161 9.60 9.22 -15.28
C GLY A 161 10.35 8.45 -14.20
N LEU A 162 9.64 7.64 -13.41
CA LEU A 162 10.22 6.79 -12.38
C LEU A 162 11.06 5.65 -12.98
N ALA A 163 10.59 5.02 -14.06
CA ALA A 163 11.33 3.96 -14.77
C ALA A 163 12.69 4.47 -15.27
N LYS A 164 12.73 5.67 -15.88
CA LYS A 164 13.99 6.29 -16.33
C LYS A 164 14.97 6.58 -15.19
N GLN A 165 14.48 7.11 -14.06
CA GLN A 165 15.31 7.40 -12.89
C GLN A 165 15.86 6.11 -12.27
N THR A 166 15.04 5.06 -12.21
CA THR A 166 15.45 3.78 -11.63
C THR A 166 16.49 3.11 -12.53
N ALA A 167 16.28 3.12 -13.85
CA ALA A 167 17.24 2.60 -14.84
C ALA A 167 18.63 3.28 -14.74
N TYR A 168 18.67 4.60 -14.49
CA TYR A 168 19.92 5.33 -14.27
C TYR A 168 20.72 4.75 -13.09
N TYR A 169 20.07 4.54 -11.94
CA TYR A 169 20.75 4.00 -10.76
C TYR A 169 21.12 2.52 -10.94
N VAL A 170 20.28 1.70 -11.58
CA VAL A 170 20.59 0.30 -11.86
C VAL A 170 21.79 0.18 -12.81
N ALA A 171 21.90 1.06 -13.82
CA ALA A 171 23.08 1.13 -14.68
C ALA A 171 24.36 1.46 -13.88
N LYS A 172 24.27 2.43 -12.97
CA LYS A 172 25.38 2.82 -12.09
C LYS A 172 25.79 1.70 -11.12
N MET A 173 24.83 0.94 -10.61
CA MET A 173 25.10 -0.26 -9.81
C MET A 173 25.84 -1.32 -10.63
N ARG A 174 25.42 -1.57 -11.88
CA ARG A 174 26.10 -2.51 -12.78
C ARG A 174 27.54 -2.09 -13.06
N GLU A 175 27.78 -0.81 -13.28
CA GLU A 175 29.15 -0.28 -13.46
C GLU A 175 30.00 -0.50 -12.19
N THR A 176 29.46 -0.20 -11.02
CA THR A 176 30.14 -0.40 -9.73
C THR A 176 30.48 -1.88 -9.49
N VAL A 177 29.56 -2.79 -9.82
CA VAL A 177 29.81 -4.25 -9.73
C VAL A 177 30.92 -4.67 -10.69
N LYS A 178 30.90 -4.21 -11.95
CA LYS A 178 31.93 -4.54 -12.95
C LYS A 178 33.33 -4.10 -12.50
N LEU A 179 33.43 -2.89 -11.95
CA LEU A 179 34.69 -2.29 -11.46
C LEU A 179 35.14 -2.83 -10.09
N SER A 180 34.31 -3.63 -9.42
CA SER A 180 34.64 -4.17 -8.10
C SER A 180 35.79 -5.18 -8.14
N LYS A 181 36.39 -5.43 -6.97
CA LYS A 181 37.48 -6.40 -6.78
C LYS A 181 37.02 -7.87 -6.64
N TYR A 182 35.72 -8.14 -6.74
CA TYR A 182 35.16 -9.48 -6.55
C TYR A 182 35.44 -10.40 -7.74
N SER A 183 35.25 -11.71 -7.55
CA SER A 183 35.45 -12.69 -8.62
C SER A 183 34.44 -12.49 -9.76
N ASP A 184 34.81 -12.93 -10.96
CA ASP A 184 33.94 -12.85 -12.13
C ASP A 184 32.61 -13.58 -11.92
N GLU A 185 32.64 -14.70 -11.18
CA GLU A 185 31.43 -15.44 -10.78
C GLU A 185 30.50 -14.59 -9.90
N THR A 186 31.03 -13.94 -8.86
CA THR A 186 30.22 -13.03 -8.02
C THR A 186 29.71 -11.83 -8.81
N LYS A 187 30.52 -11.28 -9.73
CA LYS A 187 30.08 -10.19 -10.60
C LYS A 187 28.94 -10.62 -11.52
N LEU A 188 29.03 -11.81 -12.11
CA LEU A 188 27.98 -12.39 -12.95
C LEU A 188 26.68 -12.59 -12.18
N GLU A 189 26.73 -13.15 -10.98
CA GLU A 189 25.54 -13.29 -10.10
C GLU A 189 24.88 -11.94 -9.84
N LEU A 190 25.65 -10.94 -9.41
CA LEU A 190 25.14 -9.62 -9.07
C LEU A 190 24.56 -8.88 -10.30
N ILE A 191 25.20 -9.01 -11.47
CA ILE A 191 24.69 -8.44 -12.72
C ILE A 191 23.38 -9.12 -13.10
N CYS A 192 23.29 -10.45 -13.03
CA CYS A 192 22.07 -11.19 -13.32
C CYS A 192 20.91 -10.74 -12.42
N MET A 193 21.15 -10.54 -11.13
CA MET A 193 20.13 -10.02 -10.22
C MET A 193 19.68 -8.59 -10.59
N LEU A 194 20.61 -7.73 -11.01
CA LEU A 194 20.29 -6.37 -11.48
C LEU A 194 19.51 -6.38 -12.79
N ASP A 195 19.79 -7.31 -13.71
CA ASP A 195 19.03 -7.48 -14.95
C ASP A 195 17.61 -8.00 -14.68
N GLY A 196 17.46 -8.88 -13.68
CA GLY A 196 16.14 -9.29 -13.17
C GLY A 196 15.34 -8.13 -12.59
N LEU A 197 16.00 -7.19 -11.90
CA LEU A 197 15.35 -5.99 -11.37
C LEU A 197 14.88 -5.08 -12.49
N ASP A 198 15.72 -4.85 -13.50
CA ASP A 198 15.37 -4.09 -14.70
C ASP A 198 14.16 -4.69 -15.41
N SER A 199 14.13 -6.02 -15.56
CA SER A 199 13.01 -6.72 -16.19
C SER A 199 11.71 -6.55 -15.40
N ALA A 200 11.77 -6.65 -14.07
CA ALA A 200 10.61 -6.43 -13.19
C ALA A 200 10.10 -4.99 -13.26
N LEU A 201 11.01 -4.00 -13.32
CA LEU A 201 10.67 -2.57 -13.46
C LEU A 201 10.02 -2.29 -14.81
N MET A 202 10.52 -2.87 -15.90
CA MET A 202 9.94 -2.71 -17.24
C MET A 202 8.55 -3.36 -17.35
N ALA A 203 8.35 -4.49 -16.67
CA ALA A 203 7.06 -5.17 -16.63
C ALA A 203 6.03 -4.48 -15.73
N CYS A 204 6.43 -3.46 -14.96
CA CYS A 204 5.59 -2.82 -13.93
C CYS A 204 4.93 -3.86 -13.00
N ASP A 205 5.65 -4.92 -12.65
CA ASP A 205 5.12 -5.97 -11.78
C ASP A 205 5.52 -5.65 -10.33
N SER A 206 4.60 -5.02 -9.61
CA SER A 206 4.82 -4.59 -8.21
C SER A 206 5.28 -5.71 -7.27
N LEU A 207 4.84 -6.96 -7.48
CA LEU A 207 5.24 -8.10 -6.65
C LEU A 207 6.66 -8.52 -7.00
N MET A 208 6.98 -8.63 -8.29
CA MET A 208 8.32 -8.98 -8.75
C MET A 208 9.34 -7.89 -8.42
N ILE A 209 8.99 -6.61 -8.56
CA ILE A 209 9.85 -5.49 -8.18
C ILE A 209 10.21 -5.61 -6.70
N LYS A 210 9.23 -5.87 -5.81
CA LYS A 210 9.51 -6.07 -4.37
C LYS A 210 10.41 -7.27 -4.12
N ALA A 211 10.08 -8.42 -4.70
CA ALA A 211 10.80 -9.67 -4.46
C ALA A 211 12.26 -9.58 -4.94
N VAL A 212 12.46 -9.09 -6.16
CA VAL A 212 13.80 -8.96 -6.75
C VAL A 212 14.60 -7.87 -6.05
N TRP A 213 13.98 -6.71 -5.74
CA TRP A 213 14.66 -5.63 -5.04
C TRP A 213 15.15 -6.05 -3.64
N LEU A 214 14.34 -6.82 -2.91
CA LEU A 214 14.74 -7.36 -1.62
C LEU A 214 16.03 -8.19 -1.78
N GLY A 215 16.05 -9.14 -2.71
CA GLY A 215 17.24 -9.95 -3.00
C GLY A 215 18.47 -9.11 -3.38
N VAL A 216 18.33 -8.24 -4.38
CA VAL A 216 19.40 -7.38 -4.90
C VAL A 216 20.00 -6.50 -3.80
N SER A 217 19.14 -5.80 -3.04
CA SER A 217 19.59 -4.85 -2.02
C SER A 217 20.31 -5.53 -0.86
N PHE A 218 19.83 -6.70 -0.40
CA PHE A 218 20.53 -7.48 0.62
C PHE A 218 21.88 -7.99 0.12
N ARG A 219 21.93 -8.51 -1.11
CA ARG A 219 23.17 -9.05 -1.67
C ARG A 219 24.22 -7.96 -1.89
N LEU A 220 23.86 -6.82 -2.48
CA LEU A 220 24.79 -5.70 -2.67
C LEU A 220 25.30 -5.13 -1.33
N LYS A 221 24.44 -5.02 -0.31
CA LYS A 221 24.86 -4.61 1.05
C LYS A 221 25.83 -5.60 1.68
N ALA A 222 25.62 -6.90 1.50
CA ALA A 222 26.55 -7.93 2.02
C ALA A 222 27.97 -7.79 1.43
N TYR A 223 28.08 -7.27 0.20
CA TYR A 223 29.34 -6.94 -0.45
C TYR A 223 29.78 -5.48 -0.25
N ASN A 224 29.10 -4.69 0.57
CA ASN A 224 29.38 -3.27 0.79
C ASN A 224 29.46 -2.46 -0.53
N LEU A 225 28.59 -2.78 -1.49
CA LEU A 225 28.50 -2.09 -2.78
C LEU A 225 27.27 -1.18 -2.83
N CYS A 226 27.38 -0.08 -3.58
CA CYS A 226 26.26 0.71 -4.06
C CYS A 226 25.35 1.31 -2.95
N GLU A 227 25.88 1.61 -1.76
CA GLU A 227 25.05 2.03 -0.62
C GLU A 227 24.15 3.24 -0.93
N ARG A 228 24.70 4.24 -1.62
CA ARG A 228 23.95 5.43 -2.05
C ARG A 228 22.88 5.07 -3.08
N GLU A 229 23.26 4.35 -4.12
CA GLU A 229 22.35 3.94 -5.19
C GLU A 229 21.22 3.07 -4.62
N ILE A 230 21.50 2.26 -3.61
CA ILE A 230 20.50 1.43 -2.95
C ILE A 230 19.45 2.30 -2.24
N GLN A 231 19.88 3.35 -1.54
CA GLN A 231 18.95 4.27 -0.89
C GLN A 231 18.07 5.00 -1.92
N GLU A 232 18.65 5.42 -3.05
CA GLU A 232 17.91 6.12 -4.09
C GLU A 232 16.91 5.21 -4.82
N VAL A 233 17.33 4.01 -5.23
CA VAL A 233 16.42 3.01 -5.83
C VAL A 233 15.32 2.60 -4.85
N GLN A 234 15.63 2.46 -3.56
CA GLN A 234 14.62 2.16 -2.54
C GLN A 234 13.54 3.26 -2.43
N LYS A 235 13.92 4.54 -2.57
CA LYS A 235 12.96 5.66 -2.60
C LYS A 235 12.10 5.60 -3.86
N LEU A 236 12.72 5.41 -5.02
CA LEU A 236 12.04 5.34 -6.31
C LEU A 236 11.07 4.15 -6.39
N ILE A 237 11.47 2.98 -5.91
CA ILE A 237 10.60 1.80 -5.83
C ILE A 237 9.41 2.06 -4.90
N LYS A 238 9.61 2.76 -3.77
CA LYS A 238 8.47 3.17 -2.93
C LYS A 238 7.50 4.05 -3.69
N MET A 239 8.00 5.02 -4.48
CA MET A 239 7.15 5.85 -5.33
C MET A 239 6.44 5.03 -6.42
N PHE A 240 7.15 4.09 -7.04
CA PHE A 240 6.62 3.18 -8.06
C PHE A 240 5.47 2.32 -7.51
N LEU A 241 5.64 1.78 -6.30
CA LEU A 241 4.62 0.98 -5.60
C LEU A 241 3.46 1.80 -5.01
N LEU A 242 3.56 3.13 -5.03
CA LEU A 242 2.46 4.04 -4.73
C LEU A 242 1.65 4.40 -5.99
N THR A 243 2.23 4.17 -7.18
CA THR A 243 1.58 4.39 -8.48
C THR A 243 1.09 3.11 -9.15
N ASP A 244 1.56 1.93 -8.71
CA ASP A 244 1.25 0.66 -9.37
C ASP A 244 -0.12 0.11 -8.96
N LYS A 245 -0.98 -0.03 -9.98
CA LYS A 245 -2.28 -0.70 -9.97
C LYS A 245 -2.05 -2.20 -9.81
N SER A 246 -2.54 -2.80 -8.72
CA SER A 246 -2.62 -4.27 -8.60
C SER A 246 -4.02 -4.69 -8.24
#